data_AF-A0A938QQS8-F1
#
_entry.id   AF-A0A938QQS8-F1
#
_cell.length_a   1.000
_cell.length_b   1.000
_cell.length_c   1.000
_cell.angle_alpha   90.00
_cell.angle_beta   90.00
_cell.angle_gamma   90.00
#
_symmetry.space_group_name_H-M   'P 1'
#
loop_
_entity.id
_entity.type
_entity.pdbx_description
1 polymer ?
#
loop_
_entity_poly.entity_id
_entity_poly.type
_entity_poly.pdbx_seq_one_letter_code
_entity_poly.pdbx_strand_id
1 'polypeptide(L)'
;MLSGAASSLYRSMFARAVTPPASTATAAPTSPTRAPAGEAQRLRDAAFDAHVPVAGGEGVKRKDDLRADCLPAVRQELAAWGRSDASRMVALPTDPRVTLRAASFEYHSGRPMEAWLDAVPVDRWLDLKVVTCVSGHDGLPHARFATENVYVAHVAGPTGSLQGAPFGPGVSQREEYASVSPPLRLDLTKPGDYVVTCAPRGSAGTGGYVEARKLVLHVTGREPTL
;
A
#
# COMPACT_ATOMS: atom_id res chain seq x y z
N MET A 1 58.12 15.34 38.58
CA MET A 1 59.23 15.31 37.62
C MET A 1 59.41 13.87 37.15
N LEU A 2 59.44 13.67 35.83
CA LEU A 2 59.94 12.52 35.03
C LEU A 2 59.82 11.07 35.56
N SER A 3 59.32 10.21 34.66
CA SER A 3 59.62 8.77 34.48
C SER A 3 58.30 7.99 34.33
N GLY A 4 58.08 7.11 33.36
CA GLY A 4 59.02 6.50 32.42
C GLY A 4 58.26 5.66 31.38
N ALA A 5 59.02 5.27 30.37
CA ALA A 5 58.60 4.48 29.22
C ALA A 5 58.28 3.01 29.55
N ALA A 6 57.39 2.42 28.76
CA ALA A 6 57.38 1.00 28.42
C ALA A 6 56.80 0.89 26.99
N SER A 7 57.63 0.71 25.96
CA SER A 7 58.07 -0.59 25.41
C SER A 7 56.90 -1.55 25.18
N SER A 8 56.43 -1.66 23.94
CA SER A 8 56.94 -2.61 22.94
C SER A 8 56.80 -4.06 23.41
N LEU A 9 55.75 -4.73 22.93
CA LEU A 9 55.65 -6.18 22.72
C LEU A 9 54.27 -6.45 22.12
N TYR A 10 54.19 -6.72 20.81
CA TYR A 10 53.38 -7.80 20.26
C TYR A 10 53.73 -7.97 18.78
N ARG A 11 54.69 -8.86 18.54
CA ARG A 11 55.06 -9.37 17.23
C ARG A 11 54.19 -10.57 16.88
N SER A 12 53.66 -10.53 15.66
CA SER A 12 53.50 -11.64 14.71
C SER A 12 52.92 -12.96 15.20
N MET A 13 51.71 -13.30 14.73
CA MET A 13 51.35 -14.69 14.41
C MET A 13 50.34 -14.76 13.25
N PHE A 14 50.78 -15.43 12.18
CA PHE A 14 50.03 -16.06 11.08
C PHE A 14 49.23 -15.22 10.08
N ALA A 15 49.93 -14.80 9.01
CA ALA A 15 49.35 -14.69 7.68
C ALA A 15 49.33 -16.08 7.02
N ARG A 16 48.15 -16.67 6.87
CA ARG A 16 47.91 -17.78 5.92
C ARG A 16 47.15 -17.19 4.73
N ALA A 17 47.82 -17.14 3.58
CA ALA A 17 47.18 -16.81 2.31
C ALA A 17 46.19 -17.93 1.96
N VAL A 18 44.89 -17.64 2.10
CA VAL A 18 43.82 -18.48 1.56
C VAL A 18 43.62 -18.03 0.11
N THR A 19 44.03 -18.88 -0.84
CA THR A 19 43.70 -18.69 -2.25
C THR A 19 42.19 -18.90 -2.41
N PRO A 20 41.42 -17.90 -2.89
CA PRO A 20 40.01 -18.11 -3.16
C PRO A 20 39.84 -19.16 -4.27
N PRO A 21 38.85 -20.07 -4.19
CA PRO A 21 38.58 -21.01 -5.26
C PRO A 21 38.19 -20.25 -6.54
N ALA A 22 38.59 -20.80 -7.68
CA ALA A 22 38.27 -20.25 -8.99
C ALA A 22 36.75 -20.09 -9.13
N SER A 23 36.31 -18.85 -9.32
CA SER A 23 34.92 -18.50 -9.63
C SER A 23 34.52 -19.21 -10.92
N THR A 24 33.64 -20.21 -10.82
CA THR A 24 32.91 -20.72 -11.98
C THR A 24 32.01 -19.58 -12.45
N ALA A 25 32.29 -19.05 -13.64
CA ALA A 25 31.48 -18.04 -14.27
C ALA A 25 30.05 -18.56 -14.43
N THR A 26 29.18 -18.22 -13.48
CA THR A 26 27.74 -18.41 -13.61
C THR A 26 27.31 -17.63 -14.83
N ALA A 27 26.74 -18.33 -15.82
CA ALA A 27 26.19 -17.71 -17.02
C ALA A 27 25.33 -16.51 -16.61
N ALA A 28 25.56 -15.37 -17.26
CA ALA A 28 24.78 -14.17 -17.04
C ALA A 28 23.28 -14.54 -17.14
N PRO A 29 22.44 -14.12 -16.17
CA PRO A 29 21.01 -14.41 -16.24
C PRO A 29 20.50 -13.92 -17.59
N THR A 30 19.93 -14.84 -18.36
CA THR A 30 19.25 -14.52 -19.61
C THR A 30 18.24 -13.43 -19.30
N SER A 31 18.36 -12.31 -20.02
CA SER A 31 17.42 -11.19 -19.85
C SER A 31 16.00 -11.74 -20.03
N PRO A 32 15.08 -11.47 -19.09
CA PRO A 32 13.73 -12.01 -19.17
C PRO A 32 13.14 -11.61 -20.52
N THR A 33 12.72 -12.63 -21.28
CA THR A 33 12.07 -12.47 -22.58
C THR A 33 10.93 -11.46 -22.43
N ARG A 34 10.99 -10.40 -23.24
CA ARG A 34 10.01 -9.32 -23.22
C ARG A 34 8.62 -9.90 -23.52
N ALA A 35 7.73 -9.89 -22.53
CA ALA A 35 6.32 -10.16 -22.71
C ALA A 35 5.77 -9.22 -23.81
N PRO A 36 4.97 -9.70 -24.78
CA PRO A 36 4.38 -8.86 -25.82
C PRO A 36 3.52 -7.75 -25.22
N ALA A 37 3.31 -6.70 -26.01
CA ALA A 37 2.67 -5.47 -25.57
C ALA A 37 1.29 -5.60 -24.91
N GLY A 38 0.55 -6.65 -25.24
CA GLY A 38 -0.76 -6.94 -24.65
C GLY A 38 -0.76 -8.00 -23.54
N GLU A 39 0.34 -8.71 -23.28
CA GLU A 39 0.33 -9.82 -22.32
C GLU A 39 0.15 -9.32 -20.88
N ALA A 40 0.85 -8.26 -20.50
CA ALA A 40 0.71 -7.69 -19.16
C ALA A 40 -0.71 -7.16 -18.89
N GLN A 41 -1.33 -6.52 -19.88
CA GLN A 41 -2.72 -6.06 -19.78
C GLN A 41 -3.67 -7.24 -19.65
N ARG A 42 -3.54 -8.26 -20.50
CA ARG A 42 -4.37 -9.47 -20.44
C ARG A 42 -4.25 -10.19 -19.10
N LEU A 43 -3.06 -10.26 -18.50
CA LEU A 43 -2.87 -10.87 -17.19
C LEU A 43 -3.57 -10.08 -16.07
N ARG A 44 -3.55 -8.75 -16.14
CA ARG A 44 -4.29 -7.88 -15.20
C ARG A 44 -5.80 -8.05 -15.35
N ASP A 45 -6.29 -8.03 -16.58
CA ASP A 45 -7.71 -8.22 -16.88
C ASP A 45 -8.19 -9.60 -16.39
N ALA A 46 -7.44 -10.66 -16.70
CA ALA A 46 -7.76 -12.00 -16.25
C ALA A 46 -7.72 -12.14 -14.72
N ALA A 47 -6.76 -11.50 -14.04
CA ALA A 47 -6.70 -11.48 -12.58
C ALA A 47 -7.90 -10.74 -11.99
N PHE A 48 -8.23 -9.56 -12.51
CA PHE A 48 -9.39 -8.79 -12.08
C PHE A 48 -10.72 -9.55 -12.31
N ASP A 49 -10.83 -10.25 -13.44
CA ASP A 49 -12.01 -11.05 -13.79
C ASP A 49 -12.13 -12.33 -12.98
N ALA A 50 -11.01 -12.90 -12.51
CA ALA A 50 -11.01 -14.07 -11.64
C ALA A 50 -11.71 -13.83 -10.29
N HIS A 51 -11.86 -12.58 -9.88
CA HIS A 51 -12.63 -12.24 -8.68
C HIS A 51 -14.13 -12.19 -8.98
N VAL A 52 -14.75 -13.37 -9.00
CA VAL A 52 -16.19 -13.56 -9.18
C VAL A 52 -16.92 -13.25 -7.87
N PRO A 53 -17.96 -12.40 -7.88
CA PRO A 53 -18.80 -12.19 -6.70
C PRO A 53 -19.43 -13.50 -6.24
N VAL A 54 -19.28 -13.83 -4.95
CA VAL A 54 -19.92 -14.98 -4.31
C VAL A 54 -20.91 -14.46 -3.28
N ALA A 55 -22.18 -14.83 -3.41
CA ALA A 55 -23.22 -14.44 -2.46
C ALA A 55 -23.02 -15.19 -1.13
N GLY A 56 -22.91 -14.46 -0.02
CA GLY A 56 -22.86 -15.04 1.33
C GLY A 56 -21.53 -15.72 1.72
N GLY A 57 -20.42 -15.37 1.06
CA GLY A 57 -19.05 -15.81 1.39
C GLY A 57 -18.06 -14.65 1.27
N GLU A 58 -16.75 -14.89 1.14
CA GLU A 58 -15.73 -13.84 1.00
C GLU A 58 -15.84 -12.94 -0.26
N GLY A 59 -16.94 -13.04 -1.02
CA GLY A 59 -17.10 -12.51 -2.38
C GLY A 59 -16.71 -11.05 -2.59
N VAL A 60 -16.46 -10.70 -3.86
CA VAL A 60 -16.25 -9.30 -4.24
C VAL A 60 -17.53 -8.51 -4.06
N LYS A 61 -17.47 -7.47 -3.22
CA LYS A 61 -18.53 -6.49 -3.03
C LYS A 61 -18.57 -5.48 -4.19
N ARG A 62 -17.41 -5.11 -4.74
CA ARG A 62 -17.31 -4.12 -5.84
C ARG A 62 -16.13 -4.32 -6.78
N LYS A 63 -16.39 -3.98 -8.04
CA LYS A 63 -15.44 -3.78 -9.12
C LYS A 63 -15.50 -2.31 -9.52
N ASP A 64 -14.44 -1.55 -9.25
CA ASP A 64 -14.41 -0.10 -9.46
C ASP A 64 -13.19 0.30 -10.30
N ASP A 65 -13.39 1.22 -11.25
CA ASP A 65 -12.29 1.92 -11.93
C ASP A 65 -12.06 3.27 -11.20
N LEU A 66 -10.95 3.37 -10.50
CA LEU A 66 -10.61 4.46 -9.60
C LEU A 66 -9.60 5.42 -10.25
N ARG A 67 -9.99 6.70 -10.34
CA ARG A 67 -9.24 7.79 -10.98
C ARG A 67 -9.22 9.04 -10.09
N ALA A 68 -8.35 10.00 -10.42
CA ALA A 68 -8.20 11.22 -9.63
C ALA A 68 -9.51 12.03 -9.49
N ASP A 69 -10.31 12.08 -10.55
CA ASP A 69 -11.60 12.77 -10.63
C ASP A 69 -12.71 12.08 -9.82
N CYS A 70 -12.53 10.83 -9.42
CA CYS A 70 -13.46 10.14 -8.52
C CYS A 70 -13.38 10.66 -7.07
N LEU A 71 -12.33 11.40 -6.69
CA LEU A 71 -12.10 11.81 -5.30
C LEU A 71 -13.28 12.51 -4.63
N PRO A 72 -13.95 13.52 -5.24
CA PRO A 72 -15.10 14.16 -4.61
C PRO A 72 -16.25 13.18 -4.34
N ALA A 73 -16.56 12.32 -5.33
CA ALA A 73 -17.62 11.32 -5.21
C ALA A 73 -17.29 10.27 -4.15
N VAL A 74 -16.05 9.76 -4.11
CA VAL A 74 -15.58 8.80 -3.11
C VAL A 74 -15.63 9.41 -1.70
N ARG A 75 -15.21 10.67 -1.54
CA ARG A 75 -15.31 11.35 -0.23
C ARG A 75 -16.76 11.48 0.21
N GLN A 76 -17.65 11.90 -0.67
CA GLN A 76 -19.07 12.05 -0.36
C GLN A 76 -19.72 10.70 -0.02
N GLU A 77 -19.43 9.66 -0.80
CA GLU A 77 -19.95 8.31 -0.56
C GLU A 77 -19.47 7.77 0.78
N LEU A 78 -18.16 7.78 1.03
CA LEU A 78 -17.58 7.30 2.28
C LEU A 78 -18.04 8.13 3.47
N ALA A 79 -18.35 9.42 3.27
CA ALA A 79 -18.92 10.24 4.31
C ALA A 79 -20.37 9.84 4.66
N ALA A 80 -21.18 9.48 3.65
CA ALA A 80 -22.54 8.99 3.85
C ALA A 80 -22.61 7.59 4.48
N TRP A 81 -21.57 6.78 4.28
CA TRP A 81 -21.47 5.39 4.74
C TRP A 81 -21.22 5.20 6.23
N GLY A 82 -20.92 6.27 6.96
CA GLY A 82 -20.79 6.26 8.42
C GLY A 82 -22.01 5.71 9.19
N ARG A 83 -23.12 5.40 8.51
CA ARG A 83 -24.40 5.00 9.10
C ARG A 83 -24.77 3.52 9.00
N SER A 84 -24.10 2.69 8.18
CA SER A 84 -24.57 1.29 8.00
C SER A 84 -23.54 0.27 7.53
N ASP A 85 -22.44 0.69 6.89
CA ASP A 85 -21.41 -0.22 6.38
C ASP A 85 -20.03 0.23 6.88
N ALA A 86 -19.55 -0.43 7.92
CA ALA A 86 -18.34 -0.10 8.66
C ALA A 86 -17.05 -0.11 7.81
N SER A 87 -16.22 0.94 7.98
CA SER A 87 -14.78 0.99 7.71
C SER A 87 -14.34 0.54 6.30
N ARG A 88 -14.17 1.51 5.40
CA ARG A 88 -13.64 1.31 4.05
C ARG A 88 -12.40 2.13 3.78
N MET A 89 -11.60 1.63 2.84
CA MET A 89 -10.42 2.27 2.31
C MET A 89 -10.47 2.22 0.79
N VAL A 90 -10.10 3.32 0.12
CA VAL A 90 -10.00 3.44 -1.33
C VAL A 90 -8.68 4.14 -1.65
N ALA A 91 -7.90 3.62 -2.59
CA ALA A 91 -6.73 4.32 -3.13
C ALA A 91 -7.05 4.93 -4.49
N LEU A 92 -6.67 6.19 -4.67
CA LEU A 92 -6.90 6.97 -5.88
C LEU A 92 -5.57 7.49 -6.40
N PRO A 93 -5.27 7.34 -7.70
CA PRO A 93 -4.13 8.03 -8.29
C PRO A 93 -4.36 9.53 -8.27
N THR A 94 -3.30 10.33 -8.17
CA THR A 94 -3.39 11.78 -8.28
C THR A 94 -3.33 12.28 -9.71
N ASP A 95 -2.74 11.50 -10.63
CA ASP A 95 -2.75 11.79 -12.07
C ASP A 95 -4.07 11.28 -12.68
N PRO A 96 -4.87 12.14 -13.33
CA PRO A 96 -6.15 11.75 -13.93
C PRO A 96 -6.02 10.77 -15.10
N ARG A 97 -4.82 10.60 -15.67
CA ARG A 97 -4.57 9.64 -16.76
C ARG A 97 -4.36 8.22 -16.24
N VAL A 98 -4.05 8.07 -14.95
CA VAL A 98 -3.85 6.76 -14.34
C VAL A 98 -5.20 6.23 -13.86
N THR A 99 -5.50 4.99 -14.21
CA THR A 99 -6.66 4.26 -13.69
C THR A 99 -6.19 3.07 -12.88
N LEU A 100 -6.75 2.93 -11.67
CA LEU A 100 -6.64 1.71 -10.87
C LEU A 100 -7.93 0.92 -11.00
N ARG A 101 -7.84 -0.33 -11.44
CA ARG A 101 -8.97 -1.27 -11.36
C ARG A 101 -8.91 -1.94 -10.02
N ALA A 102 -9.99 -1.92 -9.25
CA ALA A 102 -9.96 -2.42 -7.88
C ALA A 102 -11.11 -3.37 -7.57
N ALA A 103 -10.76 -4.45 -6.85
CA ALA A 103 -11.67 -5.44 -6.31
C ALA A 103 -11.73 -5.27 -4.79
N SER A 104 -12.92 -4.99 -4.26
CA SER A 104 -13.17 -4.88 -2.82
C SER A 104 -13.93 -6.10 -2.32
N PHE A 105 -13.50 -6.67 -1.19
CA PHE A 105 -14.12 -7.84 -0.58
C PHE A 105 -14.94 -7.46 0.66
N GLU A 106 -15.78 -8.39 1.11
CA GLU A 106 -16.53 -8.22 2.34
C GLU A 106 -15.60 -8.05 3.55
N TYR A 107 -15.95 -7.18 4.49
CA TYR A 107 -15.10 -6.87 5.63
C TYR A 107 -14.70 -8.13 6.44
N HIS A 108 -15.67 -8.99 6.74
CA HIS A 108 -15.43 -10.21 7.52
C HIS A 108 -14.67 -11.31 6.75
N SER A 109 -14.35 -11.11 5.47
CA SER A 109 -13.48 -12.03 4.73
C SER A 109 -12.03 -12.00 5.21
N GLY A 110 -11.60 -10.91 5.87
CA GLY A 110 -10.20 -10.69 6.20
C GLY A 110 -9.28 -10.46 4.99
N ARG A 111 -9.85 -10.42 3.77
CA ARG A 111 -9.09 -10.18 2.53
C ARG A 111 -8.79 -8.70 2.34
N PRO A 112 -7.58 -8.35 1.89
CA PRO A 112 -7.28 -6.98 1.50
C PRO A 112 -8.02 -6.61 0.22
N MET A 113 -8.22 -5.30 0.01
CA MET A 113 -8.57 -4.79 -1.32
C MET A 113 -7.44 -5.11 -2.28
N GLU A 114 -7.77 -5.51 -3.50
CA GLU A 114 -6.77 -5.79 -4.55
C GLU A 114 -6.94 -4.77 -5.67
N ALA A 115 -5.83 -4.26 -6.21
CA ALA A 115 -5.86 -3.26 -7.26
C ALA A 115 -4.77 -3.50 -8.31
N TRP A 116 -5.06 -3.11 -9.55
CA TRP A 116 -4.18 -3.21 -10.69
C TRP A 116 -4.13 -1.87 -11.44
N LEU A 117 -2.95 -1.50 -11.94
CA LEU A 117 -2.80 -0.35 -12.83
C LEU A 117 -3.27 -0.74 -14.24
N ASP A 118 -4.16 0.05 -14.85
CA ASP A 118 -4.52 -0.15 -16.26
C ASP A 118 -3.29 0.03 -17.17
N ALA A 119 -2.51 1.07 -16.88
CA ALA A 119 -1.22 1.37 -17.50
C ALA A 119 -0.21 1.81 -16.45
N VAL A 120 1.05 1.40 -16.59
CA VAL A 120 2.11 1.87 -15.70
C VAL A 120 2.69 3.19 -16.23
N PRO A 121 2.77 4.26 -15.41
CA PRO A 121 3.36 5.53 -15.81
C PRO A 121 4.75 5.39 -16.44
N VAL A 122 5.05 6.24 -17.43
CA VAL A 122 6.32 6.20 -18.19
C VAL A 122 7.53 6.49 -17.30
N ASP A 123 7.41 7.46 -16.40
CA ASP A 123 8.43 7.84 -15.43
C ASP A 123 8.51 6.89 -14.23
N ARG A 124 7.52 5.99 -14.11
CA ARG A 124 7.45 4.89 -13.14
C ARG A 124 7.27 5.36 -11.71
N TRP A 125 6.77 6.58 -11.57
CA TRP A 125 6.30 7.09 -10.31
C TRP A 125 4.78 7.05 -10.29
N LEU A 126 4.23 6.62 -9.17
CA LEU A 126 2.81 6.66 -8.93
C LEU A 126 2.56 7.37 -7.61
N ASP A 127 1.83 8.47 -7.69
CA ASP A 127 1.36 9.20 -6.54
C ASP A 127 -0.09 8.77 -6.23
N LEU A 128 -0.30 8.27 -5.01
CA LEU A 128 -1.59 7.76 -4.52
C LEU A 128 -2.09 8.60 -3.37
N LYS A 129 -3.39 8.93 -3.36
CA LYS A 129 -4.11 9.33 -2.15
C LYS A 129 -4.93 8.16 -1.65
N VAL A 130 -4.94 7.96 -0.34
CA VAL A 130 -5.82 6.98 0.30
C VAL A 130 -6.93 7.73 1.01
N VAL A 131 -8.17 7.34 0.73
CA VAL A 131 -9.37 7.81 1.42
C VAL A 131 -9.83 6.68 2.34
N THR A 132 -10.01 6.97 3.62
CA THR A 132 -10.45 5.97 4.61
C THR A 132 -11.55 6.54 5.47
N CYS A 133 -12.56 5.73 5.78
CA CYS A 133 -13.62 6.11 6.72
C CYS A 133 -13.53 5.30 8.01
N VAL A 134 -14.05 5.88 9.08
CA VAL A 134 -14.23 5.18 10.37
C VAL A 134 -15.52 4.37 10.35
N SER A 135 -15.54 3.24 11.07
CA SER A 135 -16.78 2.54 11.40
C SER A 135 -17.60 3.40 12.36
N GLY A 136 -18.74 3.91 11.90
CA GLY A 136 -19.77 4.45 12.78
C GLY A 136 -20.72 3.34 13.20
N HIS A 137 -20.87 3.11 14.51
CA HIS A 137 -21.95 2.27 15.05
C HIS A 137 -23.17 3.15 15.37
N ASP A 138 -23.71 3.82 14.34
CA ASP A 138 -24.89 4.66 14.49
C ASP A 138 -26.06 3.83 15.03
N GLY A 139 -26.64 4.27 16.15
CA GLY A 139 -27.80 3.62 16.78
C GLY A 139 -27.53 2.84 18.06
N LEU A 140 -26.27 2.67 18.48
CA LEU A 140 -25.97 2.14 19.81
C LEU A 140 -25.92 3.30 20.83
N PRO A 141 -26.73 3.28 21.91
CA PRO A 141 -26.82 4.36 22.90
C PRO A 141 -25.50 4.65 23.66
N HIS A 142 -24.45 3.87 23.39
CA HIS A 142 -23.12 3.99 23.98
C HIS A 142 -21.98 4.11 22.95
N ALA A 143 -22.28 4.12 21.65
CA ALA A 143 -21.28 4.36 20.61
C ALA A 143 -20.89 5.84 20.61
N ARG A 144 -19.90 6.16 21.44
CA ARG A 144 -19.24 7.46 21.46
C ARG A 144 -18.26 7.52 20.29
N PHE A 145 -18.45 8.47 19.39
CA PHE A 145 -17.59 8.63 18.21
C PHE A 145 -16.11 8.73 18.55
N ALA A 146 -15.28 8.34 17.59
CA ALA A 146 -13.84 8.49 17.73
C ALA A 146 -13.48 9.97 17.96
N THR A 147 -12.79 10.26 19.07
CA THR A 147 -12.41 11.64 19.41
C THR A 147 -11.36 12.19 18.44
N GLU A 148 -10.56 11.30 17.83
CA GLU A 148 -9.54 11.62 16.84
C GLU A 148 -9.57 10.60 15.69
N ASN A 149 -9.72 11.07 14.44
CA ASN A 149 -9.71 10.25 13.22
C ASN A 149 -8.39 10.40 12.47
N VAL A 150 -7.27 10.18 13.17
CA VAL A 150 -5.94 10.28 12.59
C VAL A 150 -5.49 8.90 12.12
N TYR A 151 -5.11 8.80 10.85
CA TYR A 151 -4.53 7.59 10.27
C TYR A 151 -3.08 7.82 9.87
N VAL A 152 -2.31 6.74 9.80
CA VAL A 152 -1.02 6.70 9.14
C VAL A 152 -1.13 5.73 7.98
N ALA A 153 -0.81 6.21 6.78
CA ALA A 153 -0.61 5.33 5.64
C ALA A 153 0.82 4.83 5.64
N HIS A 154 0.98 3.53 5.41
CA HIS A 154 2.25 2.85 5.20
C HIS A 154 2.23 2.19 3.84
N VAL A 155 3.32 2.31 3.10
CA VAL A 155 3.53 1.60 1.84
C VAL A 155 4.75 0.71 1.98
N ALA A 156 4.56 -0.59 1.82
CA ALA A 156 5.64 -1.56 1.72
C ALA A 156 5.77 -2.02 0.26
N GLY A 157 6.90 -1.72 -0.37
CA GLY A 157 7.21 -2.20 -1.71
C GLY A 157 7.67 -3.66 -1.74
N PRO A 158 7.80 -4.27 -2.93
CA PRO A 158 8.21 -5.68 -3.08
C PRO A 158 9.63 -5.96 -2.55
N THR A 159 10.47 -4.94 -2.41
CA THR A 159 11.82 -5.04 -1.84
C THR A 159 11.88 -4.71 -0.34
N GLY A 160 10.73 -4.57 0.32
CA GLY A 160 10.64 -4.28 1.75
C GLY A 160 10.89 -2.81 2.14
N SER A 161 10.95 -1.90 1.18
CA SER A 161 11.02 -0.45 1.49
C SER A 161 9.70 0.01 2.11
N LEU A 162 9.78 0.61 3.30
CA LEU A 162 8.62 1.13 4.02
C LEU A 162 8.63 2.66 3.98
N GLN A 163 7.60 3.26 3.41
CA GLN A 163 7.33 4.70 3.53
C GLN A 163 6.08 4.90 4.38
N GLY A 164 6.13 5.85 5.31
CA GLY A 164 5.00 6.22 6.15
C GLY A 164 4.64 7.69 5.93
N ALA A 165 3.35 7.99 5.77
CA ALA A 165 2.86 9.36 5.77
C ALA A 165 1.68 9.47 6.74
N PRO A 166 1.78 10.30 7.79
CA PRO A 166 0.60 10.61 8.59
C PRO A 166 -0.39 11.34 7.66
N PHE A 167 -1.67 10.99 7.79
CA PHE A 167 -2.72 11.89 7.36
C PHE A 167 -2.48 13.18 8.16
N GLY A 168 -2.65 14.36 7.55
CA GLY A 168 -2.27 15.66 8.13
C GLY A 168 -2.90 15.96 9.51
N PRO A 169 -3.01 17.24 9.95
CA PRO A 169 -3.79 17.50 11.17
C PRO A 169 -5.16 16.83 11.01
N GLY A 170 -5.48 15.90 11.91
CA GLY A 170 -6.66 15.05 11.81
C GLY A 170 -7.90 15.90 11.58
N VAL A 171 -8.87 15.38 10.85
CA VAL A 171 -10.10 16.13 10.68
C VAL A 171 -10.79 16.24 12.03
N SER A 172 -10.77 17.44 12.60
CA SER A 172 -11.21 17.74 13.96
C SER A 172 -12.70 18.06 14.04
N GLN A 173 -13.40 18.02 12.90
CA GLN A 173 -14.82 18.31 12.83
C GLN A 173 -15.64 17.03 12.70
N ARG A 174 -16.78 17.03 13.41
CA ARG A 174 -17.80 15.98 13.49
C ARG A 174 -18.34 15.47 12.13
N GLU A 175 -17.92 16.03 11.00
CA GLU A 175 -18.52 15.79 9.68
C GLU A 175 -17.61 15.14 8.63
N GLU A 176 -16.34 14.87 8.90
CA GLU A 176 -15.51 14.10 7.94
C GLU A 176 -15.40 12.65 8.36
N TYR A 177 -16.46 11.90 8.10
CA TYR A 177 -16.45 10.43 8.11
C TYR A 177 -15.41 9.84 7.15
N ALA A 178 -14.78 10.62 6.27
CA ALA A 178 -13.73 10.19 5.34
C ALA A 178 -12.47 11.07 5.44
N SER A 179 -11.37 10.51 5.94
CA SER A 179 -10.04 11.13 5.96
C SER A 179 -9.28 10.84 4.66
N VAL A 180 -8.51 11.82 4.16
CA VAL A 180 -7.69 11.67 2.95
C VAL A 180 -6.21 11.83 3.30
N SER A 181 -5.36 10.92 2.81
CA SER A 181 -3.92 10.97 3.02
C SER A 181 -3.27 12.10 2.20
N PRO A 182 -2.08 12.60 2.59
CA PRO A 182 -1.19 13.22 1.61
C PRO A 182 -0.85 12.21 0.49
N PRO A 183 -0.36 12.69 -0.68
CA PRO A 183 0.13 11.80 -1.72
C PRO A 183 1.25 10.87 -1.20
N LEU A 184 1.10 9.58 -1.47
CA LEU A 184 2.07 8.52 -1.23
C LEU A 184 2.76 8.21 -2.55
N ARG A 185 4.08 8.38 -2.60
CA ARG A 185 4.86 8.24 -3.83
C ARG A 185 5.50 6.86 -3.94
N LEU A 186 5.09 6.09 -4.93
CA LEU A 186 5.55 4.72 -5.17
C LEU A 186 6.53 4.69 -6.35
N ASP A 187 7.70 4.10 -6.14
CA ASP A 187 8.65 3.76 -7.20
C ASP A 187 8.26 2.42 -7.83
N LEU A 188 7.69 2.43 -9.03
CA LEU A 188 7.24 1.27 -9.80
C LEU A 188 8.31 0.68 -10.72
N THR A 189 9.58 1.00 -10.50
CA THR A 189 10.70 0.33 -11.20
C THR A 189 10.85 -1.13 -10.80
N LYS A 190 10.31 -1.53 -9.64
CA LYS A 190 10.31 -2.90 -9.14
C LYS A 190 8.93 -3.54 -9.37
N PRO A 191 8.79 -4.53 -10.28
CA PRO A 191 7.54 -5.26 -10.40
C PRO A 191 7.28 -6.09 -9.13
N GLY A 192 6.01 -6.32 -8.83
CA GLY A 192 5.56 -7.06 -7.66
C GLY A 192 4.43 -6.36 -6.91
N ASP A 193 4.18 -6.81 -5.69
CA ASP A 193 3.08 -6.32 -4.88
C ASP A 193 3.54 -5.16 -3.99
N TYR A 194 2.77 -4.08 -4.01
CA TYR A 194 2.91 -2.96 -3.09
C TYR A 194 1.76 -3.03 -2.10
N VAL A 195 2.09 -3.13 -0.82
CA VAL A 195 1.10 -3.20 0.25
C VAL A 195 0.90 -1.81 0.83
N VAL A 196 -0.30 -1.28 0.69
CA VAL A 196 -0.72 -0.02 1.32
C VAL A 196 -1.56 -0.36 2.54
N THR A 197 -1.12 0.06 3.72
CA THR A 197 -1.83 -0.13 4.98
C THR A 197 -2.19 1.22 5.57
N CYS A 198 -3.46 1.45 5.90
CA CYS A 198 -3.88 2.59 6.70
C CYS A 198 -4.22 2.11 8.11
N ALA A 199 -3.45 2.56 9.10
CA ALA A 199 -3.65 2.21 10.51
C ALA A 199 -4.02 3.45 11.32
N PRO A 200 -4.86 3.33 12.37
CA PRO A 200 -5.12 4.43 13.29
C PRO A 200 -3.84 4.88 14.00
N ARG A 201 -3.68 6.19 14.18
CA ARG A 201 -2.69 6.79 15.06
C ARG A 201 -3.33 7.02 16.43
N GLY A 202 -3.19 6.05 17.32
CA GLY A 202 -3.73 6.12 18.69
C GLY A 202 -5.00 5.31 18.88
N SER A 203 -5.72 5.61 19.95
CA SER A 203 -7.01 4.98 20.27
C SER A 203 -8.14 5.87 19.76
N ALA A 204 -9.14 5.27 19.12
CA ALA A 204 -10.40 5.93 18.83
C ALA A 204 -11.14 6.41 20.09
N GLY A 205 -10.72 5.97 21.29
CA GLY A 205 -11.41 6.22 22.54
C GLY A 205 -12.55 5.21 22.77
N THR A 206 -13.22 5.31 23.92
CA THR A 206 -14.44 4.54 24.19
C THR A 206 -15.49 4.88 23.13
N GLY A 207 -15.86 3.91 22.27
CA GLY A 207 -17.05 3.95 21.42
C GLY A 207 -16.83 3.98 19.90
N GLY A 208 -15.58 4.07 19.42
CA GLY A 208 -15.24 3.93 18.00
C GLY A 208 -14.30 2.74 17.77
N TYR A 209 -14.60 1.90 16.77
CA TYR A 209 -13.65 0.92 16.25
C TYR A 209 -13.00 1.50 15.00
N VAL A 210 -11.70 1.77 15.08
CA VAL A 210 -10.90 2.14 13.92
C VAL A 210 -9.99 0.98 13.58
N GLU A 211 -10.20 0.42 12.40
CA GLU A 211 -9.50 -0.79 11.98
C GLU A 211 -8.48 -0.48 10.92
N ALA A 212 -7.35 -1.18 10.98
CA ALA A 212 -6.40 -1.12 9.90
C ALA A 212 -7.06 -1.67 8.63
N ARG A 213 -6.76 -1.03 7.50
CA ARG A 213 -7.17 -1.50 6.18
C ARG A 213 -5.95 -1.68 5.30
N LYS A 214 -6.03 -2.68 4.43
CA LYS A 214 -4.95 -3.12 3.57
C LYS A 214 -5.43 -3.16 2.12
N LEU A 215 -4.60 -2.61 1.24
CA LEU A 215 -4.70 -2.75 -0.20
C LEU A 215 -3.42 -3.39 -0.71
N VAL A 216 -3.56 -4.30 -1.66
CA VAL A 216 -2.44 -4.86 -2.42
C VAL A 216 -2.55 -4.31 -3.84
N LEU A 217 -1.56 -3.50 -4.23
CA LEU A 217 -1.40 -3.01 -5.59
C LEU A 217 -0.47 -3.97 -6.34
N HIS A 218 -1.03 -4.68 -7.30
CA HIS A 218 -0.33 -5.64 -8.13
C HIS A 218 0.30 -4.93 -9.33
N VAL A 219 1.63 -4.90 -9.38
CA VAL A 219 2.39 -4.27 -10.47
C VAL A 219 3.06 -5.36 -11.30
N THR A 220 2.38 -5.79 -12.36
CA THR A 220 2.94 -6.69 -13.38
C THR A 220 4.00 -5.93 -14.19
N GLY A 221 5.27 -6.37 -14.20
CA GLY A 221 6.29 -5.75 -15.07
C GLY A 221 6.03 -6.03 -16.55
N ARG A 222 6.53 -5.24 -17.51
CA ARG A 222 5.97 -3.94 -17.92
C ARG A 222 5.39 -4.08 -19.33
N GLU A 223 4.40 -3.24 -19.65
CA GLU A 223 4.56 -2.26 -20.73
C GLU A 223 4.27 -0.84 -20.20
N PRO A 224 4.98 0.21 -20.66
CA PRO A 224 4.53 1.58 -20.52
C PRO A 224 3.37 1.83 -21.50
N THR A 225 2.27 2.38 -21.00
CA THR A 225 1.20 2.91 -21.85
C THR A 225 0.94 4.34 -21.40
N LEU A 226 1.07 5.26 -22.36
CA LEU A 226 0.85 6.70 -22.21
C LEU A 226 -0.64 7.03 -22.33
#